data_AF-B6C6R9-F1
#
_entry.id   AF-B6C6R9-F1
#
_cell.length_a   1.000
_cell.length_b   1.000
_cell.length_c   1.000
_cell.angle_alpha   90.00
_cell.angle_beta   90.00
_cell.angle_gamma   90.00
#
_symmetry.space_group_name_H-M   'P 1'
#
loop_
_entity.id
_entity.type
_entity.pdbx_description
1 polymer ?
#
loop_
_entity_poly.entity_id
_entity_poly.type
_entity_poly.pdbx_seq_one_letter_code
_entity_poly.pdbx_strand_id
1 'polypeptide(L)'
;MEMIGADALIVHLNPLQEACQPEGDRDWWGVAAALEALIRSLNAPVVVKETGAGISAPTARRLIGMGAAVIDVAGAGGANWGLIEGQRATSPADKAHALAFADWGIPTARAIADVRAACPEATLIGSGGIRDGVDAAKAIRLGADIVGQAAGVLEAATRSSDAVVEHFDLAIRQLRTTCFCTGSANLQDLRHAALQSP
;
A
#
# COMPACT_ATOMS: atom_id res chain seq x y z
N MET A 1 -20.56 -4.41 -2.56
CA MET A 1 -20.51 -3.88 -3.93
C MET A 1 -21.64 -2.89 -4.17
N GLU A 2 -22.91 -3.31 -4.14
CA GLU A 2 -24.08 -2.46 -4.47
C GLU A 2 -24.24 -1.21 -3.59
N MET A 3 -23.97 -1.31 -2.28
CA MET A 3 -24.14 -0.20 -1.32
C MET A 3 -23.50 1.12 -1.76
N ILE A 4 -22.35 1.05 -2.45
CA ILE A 4 -21.58 2.23 -2.88
C ILE A 4 -21.32 2.24 -4.39
N GLY A 5 -21.93 1.33 -5.15
CA GLY A 5 -21.65 1.17 -6.59
C GLY A 5 -20.18 0.88 -6.88
N ALA A 6 -19.51 0.04 -6.08
CA ALA A 6 -18.08 -0.20 -6.20
C ALA A 6 -17.71 -0.95 -7.48
N ASP A 7 -16.62 -0.52 -8.14
CA ASP A 7 -16.02 -1.22 -9.29
C ASP A 7 -15.11 -2.38 -8.90
N ALA A 8 -14.57 -2.37 -7.68
CA ALA A 8 -13.68 -3.40 -7.15
C ALA A 8 -13.82 -3.53 -5.62
N LEU A 9 -13.37 -4.67 -5.07
CA LEU A 9 -13.28 -4.90 -3.63
C LEU A 9 -11.82 -4.91 -3.19
N ILE A 10 -11.45 -4.07 -2.23
CA ILE A 10 -10.16 -4.15 -1.56
C ILE A 10 -10.31 -5.02 -0.31
N VAL A 11 -9.57 -6.12 -0.24
CA VAL A 11 -9.41 -6.93 0.98
C VAL A 11 -8.05 -6.63 1.57
N HIS A 12 -8.02 -6.10 2.79
CA HIS A 12 -6.78 -5.79 3.48
C HIS A 12 -6.25 -6.99 4.28
N LEU A 13 -4.94 -7.06 4.43
CA LEU A 13 -4.21 -7.97 5.29
C LEU A 13 -3.49 -7.11 6.33
N ASN A 14 -3.85 -7.28 7.60
CA ASN A 14 -3.36 -6.47 8.71
C ASN A 14 -2.83 -7.31 9.91
N PRO A 15 -2.13 -8.44 9.71
CA PRO A 15 -1.81 -9.36 10.80
C PRO A 15 -0.97 -8.73 11.92
N LEU A 16 -0.08 -7.78 11.61
CA LEU A 16 0.68 -7.05 12.64
C LEU A 16 -0.24 -6.16 13.48
N GLN A 17 -1.21 -5.49 12.85
CA GLN A 17 -2.18 -4.66 13.54
C GLN A 17 -3.01 -5.52 14.51
N GLU A 18 -3.60 -6.62 14.03
CA GLU A 18 -4.38 -7.53 14.86
C GLU A 18 -3.57 -8.13 16.03
N ALA A 19 -2.29 -8.43 15.80
CA ALA A 19 -1.41 -8.93 16.85
C ALA A 19 -1.16 -7.91 17.96
N CYS A 20 -0.94 -6.63 17.59
CA CYS A 20 -0.70 -5.53 18.53
C CYS A 20 -1.96 -4.92 19.13
N GLN A 21 -3.12 -5.10 18.49
CA GLN A 21 -4.40 -4.58 18.96
C GLN A 21 -4.89 -5.38 20.18
N PRO A 22 -5.32 -4.72 21.28
CA PRO A 22 -5.79 -5.42 22.47
C PRO A 22 -6.90 -6.45 22.17
N GLU A 23 -7.86 -6.05 21.33
CA GLU A 23 -9.01 -6.84 20.90
C GLU A 23 -8.86 -7.49 19.51
N GLY A 24 -7.64 -7.51 18.95
CA GLY A 24 -7.41 -8.02 17.60
C GLY A 24 -7.55 -9.53 17.45
N ASP A 25 -7.97 -9.97 16.26
CA ASP A 25 -8.15 -11.37 15.91
C ASP A 25 -6.83 -12.02 15.46
N ARG A 26 -6.43 -13.05 16.18
CA ARG A 26 -5.17 -13.77 16.00
C ARG A 26 -5.37 -15.14 15.36
N ASP A 27 -6.61 -15.57 15.16
CA ASP A 27 -6.89 -16.82 14.45
C ASP A 27 -6.90 -16.58 12.93
N TRP A 28 -5.72 -16.73 12.33
CA TRP A 28 -5.53 -16.59 10.89
C TRP A 28 -5.63 -17.93 10.14
N TRP A 29 -6.06 -19.01 10.81
CA TRP A 29 -6.24 -20.30 10.15
C TRP A 29 -7.39 -20.24 9.14
N GLY A 30 -7.16 -20.82 7.96
CA GLY A 30 -8.17 -20.84 6.89
C GLY A 30 -8.38 -19.51 6.14
N VAL A 31 -7.83 -18.37 6.61
CA VAL A 31 -8.00 -17.06 5.96
C VAL A 31 -7.61 -17.08 4.50
N ALA A 32 -6.51 -17.75 4.14
CA ALA A 32 -6.06 -17.86 2.76
C ALA A 32 -7.07 -18.62 1.87
N ALA A 33 -7.70 -19.68 2.38
CA ALA A 33 -8.71 -20.44 1.64
C ALA A 33 -10.01 -19.65 1.50
N ALA A 34 -10.40 -18.93 2.54
CA ALA A 34 -11.56 -18.03 2.50
C ALA A 34 -11.35 -16.89 1.50
N LEU A 35 -10.15 -16.29 1.48
CA LEU A 35 -9.78 -15.26 0.51
C LEU A 35 -9.83 -15.79 -0.93
N GLU A 36 -9.25 -16.97 -1.19
CA GLU A 36 -9.31 -17.58 -2.52
C GLU A 36 -10.76 -17.88 -2.96
N ALA A 37 -11.59 -18.42 -2.05
CA ALA A 37 -13.00 -18.65 -2.32
C ALA A 37 -13.76 -17.35 -2.64
N LEU A 38 -13.47 -16.27 -1.91
CA LEU A 38 -14.02 -14.95 -2.18
C LEU A 38 -13.59 -14.45 -3.56
N ILE A 39 -12.29 -14.47 -3.86
CA ILE A 39 -11.74 -14.02 -5.16
C ILE A 39 -12.40 -14.76 -6.33
N ARG A 40 -12.59 -16.08 -6.21
CA ARG A 40 -13.16 -16.91 -7.28
C ARG A 40 -14.67 -16.76 -7.45
N SER A 41 -15.39 -16.36 -6.40
CA SER A 41 -16.85 -16.26 -6.41
C SER A 41 -17.37 -14.86 -6.67
N LEU A 42 -16.56 -13.82 -6.40
CA LEU A 42 -16.94 -12.44 -6.64
C LEU A 42 -16.87 -12.11 -8.13
N ASN A 43 -17.98 -11.64 -8.71
CA ASN A 43 -18.05 -11.17 -10.10
C ASN A 43 -17.46 -9.76 -10.28
N ALA A 44 -16.37 -9.44 -9.57
CA ALA A 44 -15.70 -8.14 -9.62
C ALA A 44 -14.21 -8.30 -9.24
N PRO A 45 -13.32 -7.40 -9.70
CA PRO A 45 -11.92 -7.42 -9.33
C PRO A 45 -11.72 -7.35 -7.81
N VAL A 46 -10.90 -8.25 -7.28
CA VAL A 46 -10.42 -8.19 -5.90
C VAL A 46 -9.00 -7.66 -5.89
N VAL A 47 -8.80 -6.57 -5.17
CA VAL A 47 -7.49 -6.01 -4.83
C VAL A 47 -7.10 -6.56 -3.46
N VAL A 48 -5.90 -7.11 -3.35
CA VAL A 48 -5.37 -7.53 -2.04
C VAL A 48 -4.29 -6.55 -1.60
N LYS A 49 -4.45 -6.04 -0.38
CA LYS A 49 -3.70 -4.90 0.13
C LYS A 49 -3.13 -5.19 1.51
N GLU A 50 -1.91 -4.75 1.81
CA GLU A 50 -1.42 -4.73 3.21
C GLU A 50 -1.80 -3.38 3.89
N THR A 51 -1.49 -3.17 5.17
CA THR A 51 -1.84 -1.94 5.91
C THR A 51 -0.66 -1.08 6.35
N GLY A 52 0.60 -1.50 6.21
CA GLY A 52 1.79 -0.71 6.54
C GLY A 52 3.07 -1.51 6.84
N ALA A 53 3.03 -2.84 6.83
CA ALA A 53 4.17 -3.74 6.98
C ALA A 53 4.63 -4.37 5.65
N GLY A 54 3.86 -4.24 4.56
CA GLY A 54 4.31 -4.59 3.20
C GLY A 54 3.97 -6.00 2.71
N ILE A 55 3.56 -6.11 1.45
CA ILE A 55 3.43 -7.42 0.75
C ILE A 55 4.79 -7.87 0.21
N SER A 56 5.21 -9.07 0.61
CA SER A 56 6.42 -9.72 0.06
C SER A 56 6.20 -10.33 -1.33
N ALA A 57 7.26 -10.50 -2.11
CA ALA A 57 7.20 -11.17 -3.41
C ALA A 57 6.58 -12.59 -3.37
N PRO A 58 6.95 -13.50 -2.43
CA PRO A 58 6.28 -14.79 -2.30
C PRO A 58 4.78 -14.67 -1.98
N THR A 59 4.41 -13.73 -1.10
CA THR A 59 2.99 -13.46 -0.77
C THR A 59 2.24 -12.96 -2.00
N ALA A 60 2.80 -12.00 -2.75
CA ALA A 60 2.20 -11.48 -3.96
C ALA A 60 1.96 -12.58 -5.01
N ARG A 61 2.96 -13.45 -5.26
CA ARG A 61 2.80 -14.60 -6.18
C ARG A 61 1.65 -15.51 -5.77
N ARG A 62 1.54 -15.79 -4.47
CA ARG A 62 0.44 -16.62 -3.94
C ARG A 62 -0.91 -15.95 -4.16
N LEU A 63 -1.04 -14.66 -3.86
CA LEU A 63 -2.27 -13.89 -4.02
C LEU A 63 -2.70 -13.78 -5.50
N ILE A 64 -1.75 -13.51 -6.40
CA ILE A 64 -2.01 -13.55 -7.85
C ILE A 64 -2.44 -14.95 -8.29
N GLY A 65 -1.79 -16.00 -7.77
CA GLY A 65 -2.18 -17.39 -8.03
C GLY A 65 -3.60 -17.75 -7.56
N MET A 66 -4.12 -17.07 -6.53
CA MET A 66 -5.52 -17.19 -6.09
C MET A 66 -6.50 -16.47 -7.02
N GLY A 67 -6.01 -15.61 -7.92
CA GLY A 67 -6.81 -14.80 -8.85
C GLY A 67 -6.97 -13.34 -8.44
N ALA A 68 -6.19 -12.82 -7.47
CA ALA A 68 -6.23 -11.40 -7.13
C ALA A 68 -5.91 -10.56 -8.38
N ALA A 69 -6.75 -9.55 -8.66
CA ALA A 69 -6.61 -8.72 -9.86
C ALA A 69 -5.50 -7.67 -9.70
N VAL A 70 -5.33 -7.14 -8.48
CA VAL A 70 -4.36 -6.10 -8.16
C VAL A 70 -3.73 -6.37 -6.81
N ILE A 71 -2.44 -6.08 -6.68
CA ILE A 71 -1.72 -6.10 -5.41
C ILE A 71 -1.44 -4.65 -4.99
N ASP A 72 -1.77 -4.28 -3.76
CA ASP A 72 -1.31 -3.03 -3.15
C ASP A 72 -0.32 -3.32 -2.04
N VAL A 73 0.94 -2.94 -2.25
CA VAL A 73 2.04 -3.34 -1.37
C VAL A 73 1.91 -2.79 0.04
N ALA A 74 1.38 -1.57 0.22
CA ALA A 74 1.29 -0.87 1.51
C ALA A 74 2.52 -1.06 2.41
N GLY A 75 3.70 -0.70 1.92
CA GLY A 75 4.95 -0.97 2.61
C GLY A 75 5.19 -0.12 3.85
N ALA A 76 6.24 -0.48 4.59
CA ALA A 76 6.74 0.27 5.74
C ALA A 76 7.39 1.59 5.32
N GLY A 77 7.33 2.59 6.21
CA GLY A 77 7.82 3.95 6.00
C GLY A 77 6.73 5.03 5.99
N GLY A 78 5.46 4.64 6.16
CA GLY A 78 4.32 5.53 6.36
C GLY A 78 3.69 5.40 7.74
N ALA A 79 2.37 5.29 7.79
CA ALA A 79 1.66 4.96 9.02
C ALA A 79 2.10 3.58 9.52
N ASN A 80 2.47 3.48 10.80
CA ASN A 80 2.79 2.21 11.45
C ASN A 80 1.62 1.79 12.34
N TRP A 81 0.84 0.82 11.86
CA TRP A 81 -0.34 0.36 12.60
C TRP A 81 0.01 -0.37 13.89
N GLY A 82 1.12 -1.10 13.96
CA GLY A 82 1.57 -1.69 15.23
C GLY A 82 1.77 -0.61 16.30
N LEU A 83 2.42 0.51 15.95
CA LEU A 83 2.59 1.63 16.87
C LEU A 83 1.29 2.37 17.19
N ILE A 84 0.38 2.52 16.22
CA ILE A 84 -0.95 3.11 16.45
C ILE A 84 -1.71 2.27 17.48
N GLU A 85 -1.73 0.96 17.34
CA GLU A 85 -2.35 0.05 18.32
C GLU A 85 -1.64 0.11 19.68
N GLY A 86 -0.31 0.24 19.68
CA GLY A 86 0.46 0.51 20.91
C GLY A 86 0.10 1.82 21.62
N GLN A 87 -0.39 2.85 20.90
CA GLN A 87 -0.94 4.07 21.52
C GLN A 87 -2.35 3.87 22.07
N ARG A 88 -3.11 2.90 21.54
CA ARG A 88 -4.43 2.52 22.05
C ARG A 88 -4.35 1.61 23.28
N ALA A 89 -3.20 0.95 23.49
CA ALA A 89 -2.98 0.05 24.60
C ALA A 89 -3.16 0.73 25.97
N THR A 90 -3.88 0.04 26.87
CA THR A 90 -4.10 0.50 28.25
C THR A 90 -3.06 -0.04 29.23
N SER A 91 -2.41 -1.16 28.90
CA SER A 91 -1.36 -1.75 29.73
C SER A 91 0.04 -1.36 29.24
N PRO A 92 1.00 -1.12 30.16
CA PRO A 92 2.40 -0.88 29.77
C PRO A 92 3.04 -2.04 29.00
N ALA A 93 2.60 -3.27 29.27
CA ALA A 93 3.11 -4.47 28.62
C ALA A 93 2.71 -4.53 27.14
N ASP A 94 1.44 -4.25 26.81
CA ASP A 94 0.95 -4.23 25.43
C ASP A 94 1.59 -3.09 24.64
N LYS A 95 1.79 -1.93 25.28
CA LYS A 95 2.55 -0.83 24.69
C LYS A 95 3.99 -1.27 24.38
N ALA A 96 4.69 -1.88 25.34
CA ALA A 96 6.05 -2.37 25.12
C ALA A 96 6.12 -3.45 24.03
N HIS A 97 5.12 -4.34 23.96
CA HIS A 97 4.98 -5.33 22.90
C HIS A 97 4.90 -4.67 21.53
N ALA A 98 3.99 -3.71 21.34
CA ALA A 98 3.85 -2.97 20.09
C ALA A 98 5.12 -2.20 19.70
N LEU A 99 5.79 -1.56 20.66
CA LEU A 99 7.03 -0.83 20.41
C LEU A 99 8.16 -1.71 19.84
N ALA A 100 8.18 -3.01 20.14
CA ALA A 100 9.17 -3.93 19.59
C ALA A 100 9.08 -4.07 18.05
N PHE A 101 7.94 -3.67 17.45
CA PHE A 101 7.67 -3.74 16.01
C PHE A 101 7.74 -2.36 15.33
N ALA A 102 8.36 -1.36 15.95
CA ALA A 102 8.47 -0.01 15.40
C ALA A 102 9.10 0.03 13.99
N ASP A 103 10.08 -0.84 13.74
CA ASP A 103 10.79 -0.95 12.45
C ASP A 103 10.42 -2.24 11.69
N TRP A 104 9.31 -2.90 12.05
CA TRP A 104 8.86 -4.11 11.37
C TRP A 104 8.25 -3.81 10.00
N GLY A 105 8.60 -4.63 9.01
CA GLY A 105 7.98 -4.64 7.69
C GLY A 105 8.98 -4.45 6.55
N ILE A 106 8.45 -4.47 5.33
CA ILE A 106 9.22 -4.30 4.09
C ILE A 106 9.08 -2.85 3.65
N PRO A 107 10.17 -2.07 3.54
CA PRO A 107 10.11 -0.70 3.06
C PRO A 107 9.40 -0.62 1.70
N THR A 108 8.51 0.36 1.51
CA THR A 108 7.68 0.49 0.30
C THR A 108 8.48 0.36 -1.00
N ALA A 109 9.60 1.07 -1.11
CA ALA A 109 10.45 1.01 -2.30
C ALA A 109 10.93 -0.41 -2.62
N ARG A 110 11.29 -1.19 -1.59
CA ARG A 110 11.74 -2.57 -1.72
C ARG A 110 10.59 -3.51 -2.06
N ALA A 111 9.44 -3.35 -1.40
CA ALA A 111 8.25 -4.15 -1.67
C ALA A 111 7.79 -4.00 -3.13
N ILE A 112 7.76 -2.77 -3.66
CA ILE A 112 7.41 -2.51 -5.07
C ILE A 112 8.37 -3.24 -6.01
N ALA A 113 9.68 -3.04 -5.83
CA ALA A 113 10.70 -3.60 -6.70
C ALA A 113 10.69 -5.15 -6.68
N ASP A 114 10.63 -5.75 -5.49
CA ASP A 114 10.63 -7.21 -5.33
C ASP A 114 9.35 -7.83 -5.91
N VAL A 115 8.18 -7.22 -5.69
CA VAL A 115 6.91 -7.73 -6.23
C VAL A 115 6.87 -7.60 -7.74
N ARG A 116 7.29 -6.46 -8.32
CA ARG A 116 7.36 -6.30 -9.78
C ARG A 116 8.31 -7.32 -10.42
N ALA A 117 9.49 -7.54 -9.84
CA ALA A 117 10.43 -8.53 -10.34
C ALA A 117 9.86 -9.96 -10.26
N ALA A 118 9.08 -10.26 -9.21
CA ALA A 118 8.48 -11.55 -8.99
C ALA A 118 7.22 -11.83 -9.82
N CYS A 119 6.46 -10.78 -10.16
CA CYS A 119 5.19 -10.81 -10.86
C CYS A 119 5.16 -9.72 -11.97
N PRO A 120 5.90 -9.89 -13.08
CA PRO A 120 6.11 -8.83 -14.08
C PRO A 120 4.83 -8.27 -14.70
N GLU A 121 3.79 -9.08 -14.82
CA GLU A 121 2.51 -8.72 -15.45
C GLU A 121 1.42 -8.30 -14.45
N ALA A 122 1.68 -8.39 -13.13
CA ALA A 122 0.68 -8.03 -12.14
C ALA A 122 0.43 -6.52 -12.14
N THR A 123 -0.84 -6.10 -11.98
CA THR A 123 -1.13 -4.69 -11.70
C THR A 123 -0.75 -4.40 -10.24
N LEU A 124 0.08 -3.39 -10.05
CA LEU A 124 0.68 -3.07 -8.75
C LEU A 124 0.34 -1.65 -8.30
N ILE A 125 -0.26 -1.53 -7.12
CA ILE A 125 -0.39 -0.26 -6.41
C ILE A 125 0.82 -0.11 -5.47
N GLY A 126 1.59 0.95 -5.66
CA GLY A 126 2.64 1.38 -4.75
C GLY A 126 2.06 2.32 -3.69
N SER A 127 1.91 1.85 -2.45
CA SER A 127 1.46 2.69 -1.34
C SER A 127 2.26 2.40 -0.06
N GLY A 128 2.01 3.19 0.98
CA GLY A 128 2.78 3.19 2.22
C GLY A 128 3.85 4.28 2.19
N GLY A 129 3.64 5.36 2.93
CA GLY A 129 4.63 6.44 3.07
C GLY A 129 4.75 7.40 1.87
N ILE A 130 3.87 7.31 0.87
CA ILE A 130 3.84 8.30 -0.23
C ILE A 130 3.28 9.63 0.29
N ARG A 131 4.08 10.70 0.18
CA ARG A 131 3.72 12.02 0.71
C ARG A 131 3.47 13.07 -0.37
N ASP A 132 4.22 12.99 -1.47
CA ASP A 132 4.24 14.01 -2.51
C ASP A 132 4.37 13.39 -3.91
N GLY A 133 4.37 14.23 -4.95
CA GLY A 133 4.51 13.78 -6.33
C GLY A 133 5.88 13.20 -6.68
N VAL A 134 6.93 13.52 -5.92
CA VAL A 134 8.28 12.96 -6.12
C VAL A 134 8.34 11.54 -5.60
N ASP A 135 7.75 11.26 -4.44
CA ASP A 135 7.58 9.92 -3.90
C ASP A 135 6.70 9.06 -4.82
N ALA A 136 5.63 9.62 -5.39
CA ALA A 136 4.82 8.95 -6.41
C ALA A 136 5.65 8.62 -7.67
N ALA A 137 6.46 9.55 -8.16
CA ALA A 137 7.33 9.31 -9.30
C ALA A 137 8.33 8.17 -9.05
N LYS A 138 8.95 8.14 -7.87
CA LYS A 138 9.84 7.04 -7.45
C LYS A 138 9.11 5.71 -7.40
N ALA A 139 7.90 5.66 -6.83
CA ALA A 139 7.11 4.43 -6.76
C ALA A 139 6.77 3.89 -8.16
N ILE A 140 6.33 4.75 -9.09
CA ILE A 140 6.07 4.38 -10.49
C ILE A 140 7.35 3.87 -11.13
N ARG A 141 8.46 4.60 -10.95
CA ARG A 141 9.77 4.20 -11.49
C ARG A 141 10.22 2.84 -10.98
N LEU A 142 9.95 2.51 -9.72
CA LEU A 142 10.33 1.24 -9.11
C LEU A 142 9.44 0.06 -9.55
N GLY A 143 8.32 0.32 -10.24
CA GLY A 143 7.49 -0.71 -10.84
C GLY A 143 6.01 -0.64 -10.46
N ALA A 144 5.54 0.38 -9.73
CA ALA A 144 4.11 0.57 -9.48
C ALA A 144 3.39 1.04 -10.75
N ASP A 145 2.17 0.54 -10.97
CA ASP A 145 1.28 1.04 -12.01
C ASP A 145 0.46 2.23 -11.55
N ILE A 146 0.07 2.20 -10.28
CA ILE A 146 -0.77 3.19 -9.60
C ILE A 146 -0.11 3.50 -8.26
N VAL A 147 -0.31 4.71 -7.74
CA VAL A 147 0.21 5.11 -6.42
C VAL A 147 -0.95 5.45 -5.49
N GLY A 148 -0.89 4.95 -4.26
CA GLY A 148 -1.91 5.18 -3.23
C GLY A 148 -1.42 6.07 -2.08
N GLN A 149 -2.28 6.97 -1.60
CA GLN A 149 -2.08 7.75 -0.38
C GLN A 149 -3.23 7.52 0.61
N ALA A 150 -2.89 7.46 1.90
CA ALA A 150 -3.86 7.43 3.01
C ALA A 150 -3.52 8.53 4.03
N ALA A 151 -2.55 8.29 4.91
CA ALA A 151 -2.12 9.28 5.91
C ALA A 151 -1.67 10.61 5.29
N GLY A 152 -1.02 10.57 4.11
CA GLY A 152 -0.52 11.77 3.43
C GLY A 152 -1.59 12.77 2.98
N VAL A 153 -2.85 12.35 2.82
CA VAL A 153 -3.98 13.23 2.45
C VAL A 153 -4.92 13.49 3.63
N LEU A 154 -4.75 12.78 4.75
CA LEU A 154 -5.70 12.80 5.86
C LEU A 154 -5.86 14.21 6.47
N GLU A 155 -4.77 14.96 6.64
CA GLU A 155 -4.83 16.33 7.18
C GLU A 155 -5.64 17.27 6.26
N ALA A 156 -5.49 17.15 4.95
CA ALA A 156 -6.31 17.91 4.01
C ALA A 156 -7.79 17.50 4.12
N ALA A 157 -8.04 16.19 4.25
CA ALA A 157 -9.39 15.63 4.36
C ALA A 157 -10.13 16.03 5.65
N THR A 158 -9.42 16.30 6.76
CA THR A 158 -10.06 16.83 7.98
C THR A 158 -10.42 18.31 7.89
N ARG A 159 -9.92 19.02 6.87
CA ARG A 159 -10.17 20.46 6.67
C ARG A 159 -11.34 20.71 5.73
N SER A 160 -11.26 20.23 4.49
CA SER A 160 -12.32 20.39 3.48
C SER A 160 -12.05 19.56 2.22
N SER A 161 -13.07 19.38 1.38
CA SER A 161 -12.91 18.80 0.05
C SER A 161 -11.97 19.63 -0.84
N ASP A 162 -12.05 20.96 -0.77
CA ASP A 162 -11.16 21.85 -1.53
C ASP A 162 -9.69 21.65 -1.14
N ALA A 163 -9.40 21.48 0.15
CA ALA A 163 -8.04 21.20 0.62
C ALA A 163 -7.50 19.86 0.06
N VAL A 164 -8.37 18.85 -0.10
CA VAL A 164 -8.00 17.57 -0.73
C VAL A 164 -7.68 17.76 -2.22
N VAL A 165 -8.47 18.58 -2.93
CA VAL A 165 -8.20 18.92 -4.34
C VAL A 165 -6.85 19.63 -4.46
N GLU A 166 -6.60 20.65 -3.62
CA GLU A 166 -5.34 21.39 -3.59
C GLU A 166 -4.13 20.49 -3.31
N HIS A 167 -4.29 19.53 -2.38
CA HIS A 167 -3.26 18.53 -2.08
C HIS A 167 -2.89 17.71 -3.32
N PHE A 168 -3.88 17.19 -4.05
CA PHE A 168 -3.62 16.39 -5.24
C PHE A 168 -3.14 17.21 -6.43
N ASP A 169 -3.61 18.46 -6.60
CA ASP A 169 -3.09 19.37 -7.62
C ASP A 169 -1.59 19.66 -7.41
N LEU A 170 -1.18 19.84 -6.15
CA LEU A 170 0.23 19.98 -5.80
C LEU A 170 1.02 18.70 -6.12
N ALA A 171 0.52 17.53 -5.70
CA ALA A 171 1.17 16.25 -5.98
C ALA A 171 1.31 15.99 -7.49
N ILE A 172 0.27 16.29 -8.28
CA ILE A 172 0.29 16.18 -9.74
C ILE A 172 1.33 17.14 -10.35
N ARG A 173 1.40 18.39 -9.87
CA ARG A 173 2.40 19.36 -10.32
C ARG A 173 3.82 18.85 -10.04
N GLN A 174 4.08 18.36 -8.85
CA GLN A 174 5.38 17.81 -8.46
C GLN A 174 5.77 16.60 -9.33
N LEU A 175 4.83 15.67 -9.56
CA LEU A 175 5.05 14.52 -10.45
C LEU A 175 5.40 14.97 -11.88
N ARG A 176 4.67 15.96 -12.42
CA ARG A 176 4.97 16.56 -13.73
C ARG A 176 6.36 17.21 -13.77
N THR A 177 6.76 17.91 -12.71
CA THR A 177 8.12 18.47 -12.58
C THR A 177 9.16 17.36 -12.55
N THR A 178 8.93 16.25 -11.84
CA THR A 178 9.84 15.11 -11.86
C THR A 178 9.97 14.53 -13.27
N CYS A 179 8.85 14.28 -13.96
CA CYS A 179 8.86 13.83 -15.36
C CYS A 179 9.66 14.76 -16.27
N PHE A 180 9.50 16.08 -16.13
CA PHE A 180 10.28 17.06 -16.88
C PHE A 180 11.79 16.93 -16.61
N CYS A 181 12.18 16.86 -15.33
CA CYS A 181 13.59 16.73 -14.92
C CYS A 181 14.22 15.39 -15.32
N THR A 182 13.42 14.33 -15.53
CA THR A 182 13.90 13.02 -15.99
C THR A 182 13.73 12.81 -17.49
N GLY A 183 13.28 13.81 -18.24
CA GLY A 183 13.05 13.71 -19.68
C GLY A 183 11.95 12.71 -20.06
N SER A 184 10.96 12.50 -19.19
CA SER A 184 9.87 11.54 -19.37
C SER A 184 8.61 12.26 -19.86
N ALA A 185 8.12 11.95 -21.07
CA ALA A 185 6.94 12.64 -21.62
C ALA A 185 5.62 12.13 -21.05
N ASN A 186 5.62 10.93 -20.48
CA ASN A 186 4.47 10.27 -19.87
C ASN A 186 4.92 9.29 -18.77
N LEU A 187 3.95 8.63 -18.10
CA LEU A 187 4.26 7.69 -17.02
C LEU A 187 4.93 6.39 -17.51
N GLN A 188 4.74 5.99 -18.77
CA GLN A 188 5.46 4.84 -19.33
C GLN A 188 6.95 5.18 -19.48
N ASP A 189 7.28 6.36 -19.99
CA ASP A 189 8.68 6.82 -20.05
C ASP A 189 9.29 6.94 -18.65
N LEU A 190 8.51 7.44 -17.68
CA LEU A 190 8.95 7.58 -16.29
C LEU A 190 9.36 6.23 -15.67
N ARG A 191 8.70 5.11 -16.04
CA ARG A 191 9.08 3.77 -15.58
C ARG A 191 10.50 3.36 -16.01
N HIS A 192 11.05 4.02 -17.03
CA HIS A 192 12.37 3.74 -17.57
C HIS A 192 13.40 4.83 -17.28
N ALA A 193 13.05 5.86 -16.50
CA ALA A 193 13.98 6.94 -16.14
C ALA A 193 15.29 6.39 -15.54
N ALA A 194 16.42 7.05 -15.76
CA ALA A 194 17.68 6.58 -15.18
C ALA A 194 17.63 6.69 -13.64
N LEU A 195 18.00 5.61 -12.96
CA LEU A 195 18.27 5.62 -11.51
C LEU A 195 19.78 5.73 -11.31
N GLN A 196 20.20 6.51 -10.31
CA GLN A 196 21.59 6.44 -9.86
C GLN A 196 21.80 5.10 -9.16
N SER A 197 22.92 4.44 -9.44
CA SER A 197 23.35 3.29 -8.66
C SER A 197 23.52 3.72 -7.20
N PRO A 198 23.12 2.89 -6.23
CA PRO A 198 23.35 3.16 -4.81
C PRO A 198 24.85 3.30 -4.48
#